data_AF-A0A7J0AFF1-F1
#
_entry.id   AF-A0A7J0AFF1-F1
#
_cell.length_a   1.000
_cell.length_b   1.000
_cell.length_c   1.000
_cell.angle_alpha   90.00
_cell.angle_beta   90.00
_cell.angle_gamma   90.00
#
_symmetry.space_group_name_H-M   'P 1'
#
loop_
_entity.id
_entity.type
_entity.pdbx_description
1 polymer ?
#
loop_
_entity_poly.entity_id
_entity_poly.type
_entity_poly.pdbx_seq_one_letter_code
_entity_poly.pdbx_strand_id
1 'polypeptide(L)' 'MNSVLGIGENIVFLNKGHKEWVGDMTQIYRSDNQALTDFVFATDLFRQVRIYLNDKN' A
#
# COMPACT_ATOMS: atom_id res chain seq x y z
N MET A 1 3.35 -10.77 -5.18
CA MET A 1 3.19 -9.64 -4.23
C MET A 1 4.38 -9.43 -3.30
N ASN A 2 5.23 -10.44 -3.02
CA ASN A 2 6.43 -10.25 -2.19
C ASN A 2 7.47 -9.28 -2.77
N SER A 3 7.52 -9.10 -4.09
CA SER A 3 8.47 -8.20 -4.75
C SER A 3 8.01 -6.74 -4.78
N VAL A 4 6.74 -6.46 -5.09
CA VAL A 4 6.23 -5.07 -5.20
C VAL A 4 6.31 -4.34 -3.86
N LEU A 5 5.90 -5.01 -2.78
CA LEU A 5 6.00 -4.49 -1.42
C LEU A 5 7.38 -4.74 -0.78
N GLY A 6 8.36 -5.25 -1.51
CA GLY A 6 9.72 -5.52 -0.98
C GLY A 6 10.82 -4.71 -1.66
N ILE A 7 10.68 -4.46 -2.97
CA ILE A 7 11.68 -3.82 -3.83
C ILE A 7 11.06 -2.79 -4.80
N GLY A 8 9.79 -2.42 -4.62
CA GLY A 8 9.12 -1.46 -5.49
C GLY A 8 9.56 -0.03 -5.20
N GLU A 9 10.46 0.50 -6.03
CA GLU A 9 11.00 1.88 -5.92
C GLU A 9 10.11 2.92 -6.60
N ASN A 10 9.32 2.53 -7.61
CA ASN A 10 8.40 3.43 -8.30
C ASN A 10 7.11 2.67 -8.68
N ILE A 11 6.06 2.95 -7.92
CA ILE A 11 4.77 2.26 -7.97
C ILE A 11 3.72 3.29 -8.34
N VAL A 12 2.91 2.98 -9.35
CA VAL A 12 1.80 3.81 -9.79
C VAL A 12 0.51 3.04 -9.56
N PHE A 13 -0.38 3.62 -8.76
CA PHE A 13 -1.72 3.09 -8.54
C PHE A 13 -2.71 3.80 -9.46
N LEU A 14 -3.35 3.01 -10.31
CA LEU A 14 -4.39 3.48 -11.22
C LEU A 14 -5.74 3.00 -10.70
N ASN A 15 -6.69 3.92 -10.55
CA ASN A 15 -8.06 3.60 -10.17
C ASN A 15 -9.01 4.24 -11.18
N LYS A 16 -9.95 3.45 -11.70
CA LYS A 16 -10.94 3.88 -12.71
C LYS A 16 -10.32 4.62 -13.93
N GLY A 17 -9.12 4.22 -14.35
CA GLY A 17 -8.41 4.84 -15.47
C GLY A 17 -7.65 6.13 -15.13
N HIS A 18 -7.64 6.55 -13.86
CA HIS A 18 -6.91 7.72 -13.39
C HIS A 18 -5.71 7.33 -12.54
N LYS A 19 -4.65 8.14 -12.63
CA LYS A 19 -3.47 8.02 -11.78
C LYS A 19 -3.79 8.59 -10.40
N GLU A 20 -4.12 7.71 -9.47
CA GLU A 20 -4.64 8.08 -8.16
C GLU A 20 -3.52 8.22 -7.11
N TRP A 21 -2.41 7.51 -7.30
CA TRP A 21 -1.25 7.60 -6.41
C TRP A 21 0.04 7.17 -7.11
N VAL A 22 1.16 7.78 -6.71
CA VAL A 22 2.52 7.42 -7.15
C VAL A 22 3.45 7.51 -5.95
N GLY A 23 4.32 6.52 -5.78
CA GLY A 23 5.31 6.50 -4.73
C GLY A 23 6.06 5.18 -4.66
N ASP A 24 6.77 4.97 -3.57
CA ASP A 24 7.52 3.73 -3.32
C ASP A 24 6.84 2.83 -2.28
N MET A 25 7.40 1.64 -2.07
CA MET A 25 6.97 0.68 -1.07
C MET A 25 6.81 1.28 0.34
N THR A 26 7.71 2.17 0.76
CA THR A 26 7.69 2.77 2.11
C THR A 26 6.54 3.76 2.26
N GLN A 27 6.18 4.43 1.16
CA GLN A 27 5.11 5.41 1.11
C GLN A 27 3.73 4.74 1.02
N ILE A 28 3.61 3.50 0.51
CA ILE A 28 2.33 2.76 0.49
C ILE A 28 1.73 2.67 1.89
N TYR A 29 2.53 2.33 2.90
CA TYR A 29 2.04 2.14 4.28
C TYR A 29 1.66 3.45 4.97
N ARG A 30 2.21 4.57 4.51
CA ARG A 30 1.95 5.92 5.06
C ARG A 30 0.95 6.71 4.23
N SER A 31 0.47 6.14 3.13
CA SER A 31 -0.47 6.80 2.23
C SER A 31 -1.81 7.01 2.94
N ASP A 32 -2.31 8.23 2.83
CA ASP A 32 -3.63 8.69 3.21
C ASP A 32 -4.69 8.41 2.12
N ASN A 33 -4.29 7.82 0.99
CA ASN A 33 -5.20 7.42 -0.06
C ASN A 33 -5.99 6.16 0.37
N GLN A 34 -7.27 6.36 0.68
CA GLN A 34 -8.18 5.29 1.10
C GLN A 34 -8.38 4.22 0.04
N ALA A 35 -8.46 4.58 -1.25
CA ALA A 35 -8.65 3.61 -2.34
C ALA A 35 -7.42 2.71 -2.52
N LEU A 36 -6.21 3.29 -2.44
CA LEU A 36 -4.96 2.53 -2.42
C LEU A 36 -4.91 1.61 -1.21
N THR A 37 -5.24 2.14 -0.04
CA THR A 37 -5.27 1.40 1.22
C THR A 37 -6.22 0.21 1.12
N ASP A 38 -7.46 0.41 0.68
CA ASP A 38 -8.46 -0.65 0.57
C ASP A 38 -8.04 -1.72 -0.43
N PHE A 39 -7.34 -1.33 -1.51
CA PHE A 39 -6.79 -2.27 -2.49
C PHE A 39 -5.64 -3.11 -1.93
N VAL A 40 -4.65 -2.47 -1.28
CA VAL A 40 -3.48 -3.16 -0.71
C VAL A 40 -3.88 -4.01 0.50
N PHE A 41 -4.81 -3.52 1.33
CA PHE A 41 -5.27 -4.14 2.56
C PHE A 41 -6.59 -4.90 2.41
N ALA A 42 -6.96 -5.29 1.19
CA ALA A 42 -8.20 -6.00 0.90
C ALA A 42 -8.30 -7.37 1.62
N THR A 43 -7.16 -8.01 1.89
CA THR A 43 -7.10 -9.33 2.53
C THR A 43 -6.74 -9.26 4.02
N ASP A 44 -7.18 -10.26 4.78
CA ASP A 44 -6.94 -10.34 6.22
C ASP A 44 -5.45 -10.36 6.58
N LEU A 45 -4.63 -10.98 5.73
CA LEU A 45 -3.17 -10.99 5.90
C LEU A 45 -2.60 -9.56 5.89
N PHE A 46 -3.03 -8.72 4.95
CA PHE A 46 -2.54 -7.35 4.87
C PHE A 46 -3.08 -6.49 6.01
N ARG A 47 -4.34 -6.69 6.44
CA ARG A 47 -4.86 -6.02 7.66
C ARG A 47 -3.98 -6.32 8.87
N GLN A 48 -3.54 -7.57 9.04
CA GLN A 48 -2.63 -7.94 10.13
C GLN A 48 -1.25 -7.27 10.01
N VAL A 49 -0.70 -7.15 8.80
CA VAL A 49 0.55 -6.41 8.56
C VAL A 49 0.41 -4.94 8.96
N ARG A 50 -0.73 -4.31 8.67
CA ARG A 50 -1.01 -2.92 9.09
C ARG A 50 -1.02 -2.77 10.60
N ILE A 51 -1.69 -3.70 11.31
CA ILE A 51 -1.72 -3.71 12.78
C ILE A 51 -0.30 -3.84 13.33
N TYR A 52 0.48 -4.79 12.81
CA TYR A 52 1.88 -5.01 13.23
C TYR A 52 2.77 -3.78 13.03
N LEU A 53 2.62 -3.04 11.93
CA LEU A 53 3.38 -1.82 11.66
C LEU A 53 2.95 -0.64 12.54
N ASN A 54 1.67 -0.55 12.91
CA ASN A 54 1.17 0.48 13.82
C ASN A 54 1.55 0.22 15.28
N ASP A 55 1.68 -1.04 15.70
CA ASP A 55 2.03 -1.44 17.08
C ASP A 55 3.52 -1.20 17.44
N LYS A 56 4.35 -0.84 16.46
CA LYS A 56 5.79 -0.54 16.66
C LYS A 56 6.13 0.95 16.77
N ASN A 57 5.13 1.83 16.83
CA ASN A 57 5.29 3.25 17.17
C ASN A 57 4.78 3.53 18.58
#